data_AF-A0A835YL30-F1
#
_entry.id   AF-A0A835YL30-F1
#
_cell.length_a   1.000
_cell.length_b   1.000
_cell.length_c   1.000
_cell.angle_alpha   90.00
_cell.angle_beta   90.00
_cell.angle_gamma   90.00
#
_symmetry.space_group_name_H-M   'P 1'
#
loop_
_entity.id
_entity.type
_entity.pdbx_description
1 polymer ?
#
loop_
_entity_poly.entity_id
_entity_poly.type
_entity_poly.pdbx_seq_one_letter_code
_entity_poly.pdbx_strand_id
1 'polypeptide(L)'
;MAAHQQHAVLSCEAHIVAMMRKFPDSASVQKWGARASSCSMHDMAHLAAERKLSRAGACEAMIAALVQHSLDASVQEAAISVAISLLCGSASNGRKMKAAGLCHLVVAAMRAHAAHSGVQKTVCSVLCAVTSLAPVFTRRDALKFSTTGGARALVAVMNAHVFDGSVQQASAQVLMDLANKDDTNAISMQFVAAGAGAALATAIRLVHRYHQGPLDAVACLACMVRCRGAAGSGRCSRGSAGGCVRQHPLAHCCKHVF
;
A
#
# COMPACT_ATOMS: atom_id res chain seq x y z
N MET A 1 -2.64 -56.86 2.90
CA MET A 1 -3.56 -55.76 3.26
C MET A 1 -2.83 -54.46 3.00
N ALA A 2 -3.33 -53.70 2.02
CA ALA A 2 -2.68 -52.52 1.47
C ALA A 2 -2.73 -51.34 2.46
N ALA A 3 -1.57 -50.74 2.70
CA ALA A 3 -1.45 -49.39 3.26
C ALA A 3 -0.50 -48.58 2.38
N HIS A 4 -0.82 -48.48 1.08
CA HIS A 4 -0.26 -47.43 0.25
C HIS A 4 -1.00 -46.13 0.60
N GLN A 5 -0.49 -45.42 1.61
CA GLN A 5 -0.81 -44.00 1.80
C GLN A 5 -0.40 -43.27 0.52
N GLN A 6 -1.41 -42.82 -0.22
CA GLN A 6 -1.28 -41.74 -1.20
C GLN A 6 -0.82 -40.49 -0.44
N HIS A 7 0.49 -40.34 -0.26
CA HIS A 7 1.06 -39.01 -0.12
C HIS A 7 0.84 -38.31 -1.46
N ALA A 8 -0.26 -37.56 -1.55
CA ALA A 8 -0.40 -36.53 -2.56
C ALA A 8 0.90 -35.71 -2.52
N VAL A 9 1.64 -35.68 -3.62
CA VAL A 9 2.86 -34.88 -3.72
C VAL A 9 2.44 -33.41 -3.63
N LEU A 10 2.37 -32.91 -2.40
CA LEU A 10 2.13 -31.51 -2.13
C LEU A 10 3.31 -30.74 -2.73
N SER A 11 3.01 -29.74 -3.56
CA SER A 11 4.05 -28.89 -4.11
C SER A 11 4.82 -28.19 -2.99
N CYS A 12 6.06 -27.73 -3.25
CA CYS A 12 6.86 -27.04 -2.25
C CYS A 12 6.09 -25.87 -1.61
N GLU A 13 5.33 -25.13 -2.41
CA GLU A 13 4.48 -24.02 -1.98
C GLU A 13 3.39 -24.48 -1.01
N ALA A 14 2.76 -25.64 -1.27
CA ALA A 14 1.75 -26.21 -0.37
C ALA A 14 2.35 -26.69 0.95
N HIS A 15 3.54 -27.32 0.91
CA HIS A 15 4.27 -27.70 2.13
C HIS A 15 4.67 -26.50 2.98
N ILE A 16 5.18 -25.43 2.35
CA ILE A 16 5.56 -24.20 3.06
C ILE A 16 4.35 -23.61 3.81
N VAL A 17 3.22 -23.45 3.12
CA VAL A 17 1.99 -22.90 3.74
C VAL A 17 1.45 -23.83 4.83
N ALA A 18 1.51 -25.15 4.64
CA ALA A 18 1.12 -26.11 5.67
C ALA A 18 1.98 -26.00 6.92
N MET A 19 3.30 -25.83 6.77
CA MET A 19 4.21 -25.64 7.90
C MET A 19 3.95 -24.33 8.64
N MET A 20 3.71 -23.23 7.92
CA MET A 20 3.31 -21.96 8.55
C MET A 20 2.01 -22.11 9.35
N ARG A 21 1.03 -22.86 8.85
CA ARG A 21 -0.22 -23.11 9.59
C ARG A 21 -0.03 -24.03 10.79
N LYS A 22 0.88 -25.00 10.70
CA LYS A 22 1.17 -25.95 11.79
C LYS A 22 1.94 -25.30 12.94
N PHE A 23 2.79 -24.32 12.65
CA PHE A 23 3.61 -23.62 13.64
C PHE A 23 3.31 -22.12 13.66
N PRO A 24 2.08 -21.72 14.02
CA PRO A 24 1.66 -20.32 13.99
C PRO A 24 2.48 -19.46 14.96
N ASP A 25 2.85 -20.01 16.13
CA ASP A 25 3.60 -19.28 17.17
C ASP A 25 5.10 -19.09 16.88
N SER A 26 5.67 -19.82 15.91
CA SER A 26 7.09 -19.72 15.61
C SER A 26 7.37 -18.58 14.64
N ALA A 27 7.85 -17.45 15.15
CA ALA A 27 8.25 -16.29 14.34
C ALA A 27 9.25 -16.68 13.24
N SER A 28 10.21 -17.57 13.55
CA SER A 28 11.16 -18.07 12.56
C SER A 28 10.49 -18.85 11.43
N VAL A 29 9.54 -19.75 11.73
CA VAL A 29 8.81 -20.49 10.70
C VAL A 29 7.97 -19.54 9.86
N GLN A 30 7.30 -18.55 10.47
CA GLN A 30 6.51 -17.57 9.72
C GLN A 30 7.40 -16.71 8.81
N LYS A 31 8.53 -16.21 9.33
CA LYS A 31 9.50 -15.42 8.57
C LYS A 31 10.04 -16.18 7.37
N TRP A 32 10.60 -17.37 7.60
CA TRP A 32 11.25 -18.14 6.53
C TRP A 32 10.23 -18.72 5.56
N GLY A 33 9.04 -19.10 6.04
CA GLY A 33 7.95 -19.55 5.16
C GLY A 33 7.45 -18.43 4.24
N ALA A 34 7.24 -17.21 4.76
CA ALA A 34 6.89 -16.06 3.96
C ALA A 34 8.02 -15.68 2.99
N ARG A 35 9.28 -15.72 3.44
CA ARG A 35 10.42 -15.40 2.57
C ARG A 35 10.59 -16.41 1.44
N ALA A 36 10.46 -17.71 1.74
CA ALA A 36 10.49 -18.75 0.72
C ALA A 36 9.37 -18.58 -0.31
N SER A 37 8.15 -18.26 0.15
CA SER A 37 7.01 -17.96 -0.72
C SER A 37 7.30 -16.75 -1.64
N SER A 38 7.90 -15.69 -1.09
CA SER A 38 8.30 -14.50 -1.87
C SER A 38 9.37 -14.84 -2.89
N CYS A 39 10.39 -15.63 -2.54
CA CYS A 39 11.44 -16.03 -3.49
C CYS A 39 10.85 -16.83 -4.66
N SER A 40 9.93 -17.76 -4.40
CA SER A 40 9.25 -18.53 -5.46
C SER A 40 8.45 -17.65 -6.43
N MET A 41 8.11 -16.42 -6.02
CA MET A 41 7.39 -15.46 -6.85
C MET A 41 8.30 -14.59 -7.72
N HIS A 42 9.59 -14.49 -7.42
CA HIS A 42 10.53 -13.69 -8.24
C HIS A 42 11.12 -14.45 -9.44
N ASP A 43 10.87 -15.76 -9.55
CA ASP A 43 11.32 -16.58 -10.67
C ASP A 43 10.44 -16.41 -11.93
N MET A 44 10.98 -16.75 -13.10
CA MET A 44 10.30 -16.72 -14.42
C MET A 44 8.97 -17.49 -14.47
N ALA A 45 8.67 -18.30 -13.45
CA ALA A 45 7.41 -19.04 -13.28
C ALA A 45 6.42 -18.38 -12.29
N HIS A 46 6.53 -17.07 -12.03
CA HIS A 46 5.74 -16.31 -11.04
C HIS A 46 4.25 -16.68 -11.00
N LEU A 47 3.58 -16.73 -12.16
CA LEU A 47 2.14 -17.04 -12.24
C LEU A 47 1.78 -18.47 -11.85
N ALA A 48 2.71 -19.42 -11.98
CA ALA A 48 2.50 -20.80 -11.53
C ALA A 48 2.68 -20.91 -10.01
N ALA A 49 3.73 -20.28 -9.46
CA ALA A 49 3.99 -20.24 -8.03
C ALA A 49 2.84 -19.54 -7.28
N GLU A 50 2.38 -18.40 -7.79
CA GLU A 50 1.26 -17.66 -7.22
C GLU A 50 -0.03 -18.50 -7.19
N ARG A 51 -0.38 -19.17 -8.29
CA ARG A 51 -1.56 -20.06 -8.33
C ARG A 51 -1.45 -21.21 -7.33
N LYS A 52 -0.27 -21.79 -7.15
CA LYS A 52 -0.04 -22.85 -6.17
C LYS A 52 -0.15 -22.32 -4.73
N LEU A 53 0.47 -21.19 -4.42
CA LEU A 53 0.35 -20.51 -3.11
C LEU A 53 -1.10 -20.15 -2.80
N SER A 54 -1.83 -19.62 -3.78
CA SER A 54 -3.24 -19.26 -3.65
C SER A 54 -4.11 -20.49 -3.34
N ARG A 55 -3.87 -21.62 -4.02
CA ARG A 55 -4.56 -22.89 -3.77
C ARG A 55 -4.20 -23.51 -2.43
N ALA A 56 -2.95 -23.34 -1.98
CA ALA A 56 -2.52 -23.75 -0.66
C ALA A 56 -3.11 -22.88 0.48
N GLY A 57 -3.72 -21.75 0.13
CA GLY A 57 -4.29 -20.79 1.08
C GLY A 57 -3.23 -19.94 1.77
N ALA A 58 -2.27 -19.47 0.98
CA ALA A 58 -1.25 -18.51 1.42
C ALA A 58 -1.89 -17.19 1.89
N CYS A 59 -3.01 -16.75 1.32
CA CYS A 59 -3.70 -15.54 1.76
C CYS A 59 -4.03 -15.58 3.25
N GLU A 60 -4.67 -16.66 3.69
CA GLU A 60 -5.07 -16.87 5.08
C GLU A 60 -3.85 -17.03 6.00
N ALA A 61 -2.81 -17.74 5.53
CA ALA A 61 -1.57 -17.91 6.29
C ALA A 61 -0.80 -16.59 6.47
N MET A 62 -0.70 -15.75 5.43
CA MET A 62 -0.04 -14.44 5.54
C MET A 62 -0.82 -13.51 6.48
N ILE A 63 -2.16 -13.48 6.39
CA ILE A 63 -2.97 -12.70 7.32
C ILE A 63 -2.77 -13.16 8.77
N ALA A 64 -2.76 -14.47 9.02
CA ALA A 64 -2.51 -15.02 10.35
C ALA A 64 -1.13 -14.60 10.87
N ALA A 65 -0.09 -14.69 10.04
CA ALA A 65 1.26 -14.24 10.39
C ALA A 65 1.30 -12.74 10.71
N LEU A 66 0.60 -11.90 9.94
CA LEU A 66 0.52 -10.45 10.18
C LEU A 66 -0.13 -10.11 11.52
N VAL A 67 -1.17 -10.85 11.90
CA VAL A 67 -1.89 -10.65 13.16
C VAL A 67 -1.05 -11.12 14.34
N GLN A 68 -0.54 -12.34 14.28
CA GLN A 68 0.12 -13.01 15.40
C GLN A 68 1.50 -12.44 15.69
N HIS A 69 2.24 -12.07 14.66
CA HIS A 69 3.60 -11.52 14.76
C HIS A 69 3.61 -10.03 14.42
N SER A 70 2.63 -9.28 14.93
CA SER A 70 2.46 -7.85 14.67
C SER A 70 3.67 -7.00 15.08
N LEU A 71 4.45 -7.44 16.06
CA LEU A 71 5.63 -6.75 16.58
C LEU A 71 6.96 -7.28 16.01
N ASP A 72 6.95 -8.32 15.18
CA ASP A 72 8.17 -8.79 14.50
C ASP A 72 8.29 -8.14 13.12
N ALA A 73 9.19 -7.17 13.00
CA ALA A 73 9.40 -6.43 11.75
C ALA A 73 9.77 -7.34 10.57
N SER A 74 10.54 -8.41 10.80
CA SER A 74 10.93 -9.35 9.73
C SER A 74 9.74 -10.17 9.24
N VAL A 75 8.87 -10.64 10.15
CA VAL A 75 7.65 -11.37 9.77
C VAL A 75 6.69 -10.44 9.05
N GLN A 76 6.50 -9.20 9.55
CA GLN A 76 5.67 -8.20 8.89
C GLN A 76 6.18 -7.92 7.47
N GLU A 77 7.45 -7.59 7.30
CA GLU A 77 8.01 -7.29 5.98
C GLU A 77 7.82 -8.45 4.99
N ALA A 78 8.15 -9.68 5.41
CA ALA A 78 8.04 -10.85 4.55
C ALA A 78 6.58 -11.18 4.18
N ALA A 79 5.67 -11.18 5.16
CA ALA A 79 4.27 -11.50 4.93
C ALA A 79 3.55 -10.42 4.09
N ILE A 80 3.85 -9.14 4.32
CA ILE A 80 3.35 -8.01 3.52
C ILE A 80 3.85 -8.11 2.08
N SER A 81 5.10 -8.52 1.86
CA SER A 81 5.67 -8.70 0.53
C SER A 81 4.94 -9.79 -0.27
N VAL A 82 4.65 -10.94 0.35
CA VAL A 82 3.87 -12.00 -0.29
C VAL A 82 2.43 -11.53 -0.53
N ALA A 83 1.87 -10.73 0.37
CA ALA A 83 0.52 -10.20 0.25
C ALA A 83 0.34 -9.31 -1.00
N ILE A 84 1.32 -8.46 -1.34
CA ILE A 84 1.33 -7.70 -2.62
C ILE A 84 1.19 -8.65 -3.80
N SER A 85 2.04 -9.67 -3.88
CA SER A 85 2.11 -10.51 -5.06
C SER A 85 0.82 -11.31 -5.25
N LEU A 86 0.25 -11.81 -4.16
CA LEU A 86 -1.06 -12.50 -4.18
C LEU A 86 -2.21 -11.56 -4.54
N LEU A 87 -2.16 -10.30 -4.09
CA LEU A 87 -3.15 -9.27 -4.41
C LEU A 87 -3.15 -8.93 -5.90
N CYS A 88 -1.96 -8.72 -6.47
CA CYS A 88 -1.80 -8.31 -7.88
C CYS A 88 -2.12 -9.43 -8.87
N GLY A 89 -1.91 -10.69 -8.50
CA GLY A 89 -2.07 -11.79 -9.44
C GLY A 89 -3.48 -12.39 -9.54
N SER A 90 -4.37 -12.11 -8.59
CA SER A 90 -5.78 -12.52 -8.69
C SER A 90 -6.76 -11.59 -7.97
N ALA A 91 -7.81 -11.15 -8.68
CA ALA A 91 -8.93 -10.44 -8.08
C ALA A 91 -9.65 -11.25 -6.98
N SER A 92 -9.62 -12.59 -7.06
CA SER A 92 -10.17 -13.46 -6.01
C SER A 92 -9.36 -13.34 -4.71
N ASN A 93 -8.03 -13.38 -4.80
CA ASN A 93 -7.15 -13.14 -3.67
C ASN A 93 -7.32 -11.73 -3.11
N GLY A 94 -7.44 -10.73 -3.99
CA GLY A 94 -7.76 -9.35 -3.60
C GLY A 94 -9.01 -9.25 -2.74
N ARG A 95 -10.10 -9.92 -3.15
CA ARG A 95 -11.34 -9.97 -2.34
C ARG A 95 -11.14 -10.68 -1.00
N LYS A 96 -10.42 -11.81 -0.97
CA LYS A 96 -10.11 -12.53 0.27
C LYS A 96 -9.32 -11.67 1.26
N MET A 97 -8.25 -11.03 0.80
CA MET A 97 -7.40 -10.18 1.63
C MET A 97 -8.12 -8.92 2.11
N LYS A 98 -8.96 -8.34 1.26
CA LYS A 98 -9.85 -7.24 1.65
C LYS A 98 -10.82 -7.68 2.75
N ALA A 99 -11.50 -8.81 2.57
CA ALA A 99 -12.42 -9.35 3.57
C ALA A 99 -11.71 -9.64 4.90
N ALA A 100 -10.45 -10.07 4.84
CA ALA A 100 -9.58 -10.27 5.99
C ALA A 100 -9.00 -8.98 6.61
N GLY A 101 -9.35 -7.80 6.07
CA GLY A 101 -8.95 -6.52 6.65
C GLY A 101 -7.50 -6.11 6.37
N LEU A 102 -6.88 -6.54 5.26
CA LEU A 102 -5.48 -6.24 4.92
C LEU A 102 -5.12 -4.76 5.08
N CYS A 103 -5.96 -3.82 4.63
CA CYS A 103 -5.69 -2.39 4.78
C CYS A 103 -5.49 -1.97 6.25
N HIS A 104 -6.27 -2.53 7.17
CA HIS A 104 -6.15 -2.23 8.60
C HIS A 104 -4.86 -2.82 9.16
N LEU A 105 -4.52 -4.06 8.79
CA LEU A 105 -3.28 -4.72 9.23
C LEU A 105 -2.04 -3.97 8.73
N VAL A 106 -2.05 -3.51 7.48
CA VAL A 106 -0.95 -2.75 6.89
C VAL A 106 -0.78 -1.39 7.57
N VAL A 107 -1.87 -0.70 7.94
CA VAL A 107 -1.81 0.55 8.73
C VAL A 107 -1.33 0.28 10.17
N ALA A 108 -1.70 -0.86 10.76
CA ALA A 108 -1.19 -1.24 12.08
C ALA A 108 0.32 -1.51 12.03
N ALA A 109 0.79 -2.26 11.03
CA ALA A 109 2.21 -2.51 10.79
C ALA A 109 2.99 -1.21 10.54
N MET A 110 2.41 -0.31 9.75
CA MET A 110 2.96 1.04 9.52
C MET A 110 3.23 1.79 10.83
N ARG A 111 2.29 1.72 11.78
CA ARG A 111 2.41 2.40 13.08
C ARG A 111 3.38 1.69 14.02
N ALA A 112 3.31 0.36 14.09
CA ALA A 112 4.16 -0.46 14.96
C ALA A 112 5.65 -0.39 14.56
N HIS A 113 5.92 -0.24 13.26
CA HIS A 113 7.28 -0.31 12.69
C HIS A 113 7.70 1.00 12.02
N ALA A 114 7.30 2.15 12.57
CA ALA A 114 7.51 3.48 11.97
C ALA A 114 8.98 3.77 11.59
N ALA A 115 9.93 3.29 12.40
CA ALA A 115 11.36 3.47 12.17
C ALA A 115 11.98 2.43 11.21
N HIS A 116 11.29 1.33 10.91
CA HIS A 116 11.84 0.24 10.11
C HIS A 116 11.55 0.48 8.62
N SER A 117 12.55 1.01 7.90
CA SER A 117 12.42 1.39 6.49
C SER A 117 11.96 0.25 5.57
N GLY A 118 12.41 -0.98 5.80
CA GLY A 118 11.97 -2.18 5.04
C GLY A 118 10.46 -2.39 5.10
N VAL A 119 9.91 -2.52 6.32
CA VAL A 119 8.46 -2.58 6.56
C VAL A 119 7.74 -1.39 5.91
N GLN A 120 8.20 -0.15 6.08
CA GLN A 120 7.53 1.03 5.52
C GLN A 120 7.46 1.01 3.98
N LYS A 121 8.55 0.61 3.31
CA LYS A 121 8.56 0.42 1.85
C LYS A 121 7.52 -0.58 1.41
N THR A 122 7.53 -1.76 2.02
CA THR A 122 6.64 -2.86 1.64
C THR A 122 5.18 -2.50 1.92
N VAL A 123 4.91 -1.84 3.05
CA VAL A 123 3.60 -1.29 3.43
C VAL A 123 3.10 -0.28 2.39
N CYS A 124 3.91 0.72 2.02
CA CYS A 124 3.51 1.72 1.04
C CYS A 124 3.26 1.11 -0.34
N SER A 125 4.05 0.12 -0.73
CA SER A 125 3.84 -0.66 -1.97
C SER A 125 2.53 -1.44 -1.95
N VAL A 126 2.15 -2.10 -0.84
CA VAL A 126 0.85 -2.79 -0.73
C VAL A 126 -0.26 -1.78 -0.88
N LEU A 127 -0.19 -0.65 -0.16
CA LEU A 127 -1.24 0.36 -0.21
C LEU A 127 -1.42 0.89 -1.62
N CYS A 128 -0.33 1.17 -2.34
CA CYS A 128 -0.36 1.62 -3.73
C CYS A 128 -1.03 0.58 -4.65
N ALA A 129 -0.69 -0.71 -4.49
CA ALA A 129 -1.32 -1.79 -5.24
C ALA A 129 -2.81 -1.93 -4.90
N VAL A 130 -3.19 -1.84 -3.62
CA VAL A 130 -4.57 -1.96 -3.20
C VAL A 130 -5.41 -0.78 -3.72
N THR A 131 -4.92 0.45 -3.62
CA THR A 131 -5.69 1.64 -4.01
C THR A 131 -5.88 1.78 -5.52
N SER A 132 -4.98 1.20 -6.31
CA SER A 132 -5.07 1.20 -7.78
C SER A 132 -5.99 0.11 -8.34
N LEU A 133 -6.31 -0.94 -7.58
CA LEU A 133 -7.18 -2.04 -8.01
C LEU A 133 -8.67 -1.69 -7.88
N ALA A 134 -9.22 -0.99 -8.88
CA ALA A 134 -10.58 -0.46 -8.90
C ALA A 134 -11.75 -1.44 -8.65
N PRO A 135 -11.74 -2.74 -9.03
CA PRO A 135 -12.83 -3.63 -8.64
C PRO A 135 -12.72 -4.13 -7.19
N VAL A 136 -11.54 -3.99 -6.55
CA VAL A 136 -11.30 -4.45 -5.19
C VAL A 136 -11.45 -3.30 -4.20
N PHE A 137 -10.90 -2.12 -4.50
CA PHE A 137 -10.87 -0.99 -3.59
C PHE A 137 -11.82 0.12 -4.04
N THR A 138 -12.94 0.23 -3.31
CA THR A 138 -14.03 1.16 -3.62
C THR A 138 -13.84 2.50 -2.90
N ARG A 139 -14.64 3.50 -3.29
CA ARG A 139 -14.75 4.78 -2.55
C ARG A 139 -15.07 4.58 -1.07
N ARG A 140 -15.92 3.61 -0.73
CA ARG A 140 -16.26 3.30 0.68
C ARG A 140 -15.04 2.82 1.45
N ASP A 141 -14.18 2.04 0.81
CA ASP A 141 -12.92 1.58 1.41
C ASP A 141 -11.93 2.74 1.56
N ALA A 142 -11.83 3.62 0.57
CA ALA A 142 -11.02 4.84 0.64
C ALA A 142 -11.42 5.74 1.81
N LEU A 143 -12.73 5.94 2.00
CA LEU A 143 -13.27 6.71 3.12
C LEU A 143 -12.99 6.03 4.46
N LYS A 144 -13.18 4.71 4.55
CA LYS A 144 -12.88 3.92 5.76
C LYS A 144 -11.38 3.97 6.12
N PHE A 145 -10.51 3.83 5.12
CA PHE A 145 -9.07 3.94 5.29
C PHE A 145 -8.67 5.32 5.83
N SER A 146 -9.26 6.38 5.27
CA SER A 146 -8.95 7.76 5.68
C SER A 146 -9.46 8.04 7.10
N THR A 147 -10.71 7.69 7.40
CA THR A 147 -11.35 7.90 8.72
C THR A 147 -10.71 7.08 9.86
N THR A 148 -10.12 5.92 9.57
CA THR A 148 -9.33 5.13 10.54
C THR A 148 -7.90 5.66 10.75
N GLY A 149 -7.58 6.81 10.16
CA GLY A 149 -6.30 7.49 10.30
C GLY A 149 -5.21 6.94 9.39
N GLY A 150 -5.54 6.20 8.33
CA GLY A 150 -4.59 5.77 7.31
C GLY A 150 -3.92 6.95 6.60
N ALA A 151 -4.69 8.01 6.34
CA ALA A 151 -4.20 9.29 5.83
C ALA A 151 -3.08 9.89 6.69
N ARG A 152 -3.30 9.97 8.01
CA ARG A 152 -2.31 10.49 8.97
C ARG A 152 -1.09 9.58 9.07
N ALA A 153 -1.30 8.26 9.03
CA ALA A 153 -0.22 7.30 9.06
C ALA A 153 0.70 7.45 7.83
N LEU A 154 0.14 7.57 6.62
CA LEU A 154 0.92 7.83 5.40
C LEU A 154 1.75 9.11 5.48
N VAL A 155 1.15 10.21 5.96
CA VAL A 155 1.89 11.48 6.10
C VAL A 155 3.01 11.35 7.14
N ALA A 156 2.78 10.63 8.25
CA ALA A 156 3.82 10.37 9.24
C ALA A 156 4.99 9.57 8.64
N VAL A 157 4.71 8.58 7.80
CA VAL A 157 5.73 7.79 7.08
C VAL A 157 6.53 8.67 6.13
N MET A 158 5.86 9.52 5.36
CA MET A 158 6.52 10.47 4.47
C MET A 158 7.47 11.40 5.23
N ASN A 159 7.09 11.84 6.42
CA ASN A 159 7.95 12.68 7.25
C ASN A 159 9.12 11.90 7.85
N ALA A 160 8.90 10.66 8.30
CA ALA A 160 9.94 9.82 8.89
C ALA A 160 10.99 9.35 7.86
N HIS A 161 10.58 9.11 6.61
CA HIS A 161 11.42 8.58 5.54
C HIS A 161 11.59 9.59 4.41
N VAL A 162 11.92 10.83 4.75
CA VAL A 162 11.93 11.97 3.82
C VAL A 162 12.92 11.83 2.65
N PHE A 163 14.01 11.08 2.86
CA PHE A 163 15.03 10.82 1.85
C PHE A 163 14.80 9.54 1.04
N ASP A 164 13.79 8.75 1.41
CA ASP A 164 13.51 7.49 0.72
C ASP A 164 12.57 7.72 -0.47
N GLY A 165 13.17 7.87 -1.66
CA GLY A 165 12.42 8.18 -2.88
C GLY A 165 11.30 7.18 -3.18
N SER A 166 11.50 5.89 -2.89
CA SER A 166 10.49 4.85 -3.10
C SER A 166 9.30 5.03 -2.15
N VAL A 167 9.56 5.30 -0.87
CA VAL A 167 8.49 5.58 0.11
C VAL A 167 7.73 6.86 -0.26
N GLN A 168 8.43 7.92 -0.67
CA GLN A 168 7.79 9.17 -1.09
C GLN A 168 6.89 8.97 -2.31
N GLN A 169 7.39 8.28 -3.34
CA GLN A 169 6.64 8.01 -4.56
C GLN A 169 5.41 7.15 -4.29
N ALA A 170 5.57 6.02 -3.59
CA ALA A 170 4.46 5.12 -3.29
C ALA A 170 3.40 5.81 -2.42
N SER A 171 3.82 6.57 -1.39
CA SER A 171 2.88 7.30 -0.52
C SER A 171 2.13 8.40 -1.27
N ALA A 172 2.81 9.14 -2.14
CA ALA A 172 2.17 10.13 -2.99
C ALA A 172 1.16 9.48 -3.95
N GLN A 173 1.50 8.35 -4.57
CA GLN A 173 0.56 7.64 -5.43
C GLN A 173 -0.70 7.20 -4.67
N VAL A 174 -0.56 6.68 -3.46
CA VAL A 174 -1.71 6.31 -2.60
C VAL A 174 -2.59 7.53 -2.32
N LEU A 175 -2.00 8.66 -1.92
CA LEU A 175 -2.75 9.89 -1.68
C LEU A 175 -3.48 10.38 -2.94
N MET A 176 -2.88 10.24 -4.13
CA MET A 176 -3.53 10.56 -5.40
C MET A 176 -4.71 9.64 -5.70
N ASP A 177 -4.52 8.33 -5.57
CA ASP A 177 -5.57 7.35 -5.83
C ASP A 177 -6.78 7.54 -4.91
N LEU A 178 -6.52 7.95 -3.67
CA LEU A 178 -7.56 8.25 -2.69
C LEU A 178 -8.27 9.58 -2.98
N ALA A 179 -7.53 10.61 -3.39
CA ALA A 179 -8.11 11.91 -3.78
C ALA A 179 -8.97 11.81 -5.04
N ASN A 180 -8.56 10.99 -6.01
CA ASN A 180 -9.33 10.75 -7.25
C ASN A 180 -10.65 10.01 -6.99
N LYS A 181 -10.77 9.30 -5.86
CA LYS A 181 -12.00 8.63 -5.42
C LYS A 181 -12.86 9.52 -4.51
N ASP A 182 -12.49 10.79 -4.32
CA ASP A 182 -13.13 11.72 -3.39
C ASP A 182 -13.97 12.79 -4.09
N ASP A 183 -15.19 12.43 -4.46
CA ASP A 183 -16.15 13.36 -5.07
C ASP A 183 -16.66 14.43 -4.09
N THR A 184 -16.56 14.14 -2.80
CA THR A 184 -17.09 14.97 -1.70
C THR A 184 -16.05 15.86 -1.03
N ASN A 185 -14.79 15.83 -1.49
CA ASN A 185 -13.63 16.47 -0.83
C ASN A 185 -13.41 16.06 0.64
N ALA A 186 -14.08 15.01 1.14
CA ALA A 186 -14.00 14.58 2.53
C ALA A 186 -12.63 13.97 2.87
N ILE A 187 -12.09 13.16 1.96
CA ILE A 187 -10.77 12.54 2.09
C ILE A 187 -9.69 13.62 1.93
N SER A 188 -9.87 14.52 0.97
CA SER A 188 -8.98 15.65 0.69
C SER A 188 -8.83 16.58 1.90
N MET A 189 -9.93 16.87 2.61
CA MET A 189 -9.89 17.65 3.85
C MET A 189 -9.10 16.94 4.96
N GLN A 190 -9.17 15.61 5.05
CA GLN A 190 -8.37 14.84 6.01
C GLN A 190 -6.88 14.87 5.67
N PHE A 191 -6.52 14.85 4.38
CA PHE A 191 -5.12 15.01 3.95
C PHE A 191 -4.55 16.38 4.31
N VAL A 192 -5.35 17.44 4.12
CA VAL A 192 -4.98 18.79 4.54
C VAL A 192 -4.78 18.84 6.04
N ALA A 193 -5.73 18.33 6.82
CA ALA A 193 -5.62 18.27 8.28
C ALA A 193 -4.42 17.42 8.77
N ALA A 194 -4.05 16.39 8.02
CA ALA A 194 -2.88 15.55 8.30
C ALA A 194 -1.55 16.21 7.93
N GLY A 195 -1.55 17.34 7.21
CA GLY A 195 -0.33 18.02 6.76
C GLY A 195 0.29 17.44 5.49
N ALA A 196 -0.47 16.71 4.67
CA ALA A 196 0.03 16.07 3.44
C ALA A 196 0.70 17.06 2.48
N GLY A 197 0.19 18.30 2.37
CA GLY A 197 0.78 19.33 1.52
C GLY A 197 2.21 19.72 1.93
N ALA A 198 2.49 19.81 3.23
CA ALA A 198 3.83 20.14 3.74
C ALA A 198 4.80 18.97 3.55
N ALA A 199 4.33 17.73 3.79
CA ALA A 199 5.11 16.51 3.56
C ALA A 199 5.50 16.37 2.08
N LEU A 200 4.54 16.52 1.16
CA LEU A 200 4.78 16.48 -0.28
C LEU A 200 5.75 17.58 -0.73
N ALA A 201 5.59 18.82 -0.24
CA ALA A 201 6.51 19.90 -0.59
C ALA A 201 7.95 19.63 -0.12
N THR A 202 8.10 19.05 1.07
CA THR A 202 9.41 18.67 1.62
C THR A 202 10.03 17.53 0.80
N ALA A 203 9.24 16.51 0.47
CA ALA A 203 9.66 15.41 -0.38
C ALA A 203 10.12 15.90 -1.76
N ILE A 204 9.35 16.78 -2.41
CA ILE A 204 9.73 17.39 -3.70
C ILE A 204 11.09 18.10 -3.56
N ARG A 205 11.26 18.97 -2.55
CA ARG A 205 12.51 19.73 -2.38
C ARG A 205 13.75 18.85 -2.15
N LEU A 206 13.59 17.71 -1.48
CA LEU A 206 14.70 16.84 -1.10
C LEU A 206 14.98 15.76 -2.14
N VAL A 207 13.94 15.15 -2.73
CA VAL A 207 14.07 14.11 -3.76
C VAL A 207 14.46 14.69 -5.12
N HIS A 208 14.02 15.91 -5.45
CA HIS A 208 14.37 16.62 -6.69
C HIS A 208 15.88 16.94 -6.80
N ARG A 209 16.65 16.86 -5.70
CA ARG A 209 18.12 16.99 -5.76
C ARG A 209 18.83 15.72 -6.22
N TYR A 210 18.16 14.57 -6.31
CA TYR A 210 18.83 13.27 -6.54
C TYR A 210 18.22 12.39 -7.65
N HIS A 211 16.96 12.57 -8.08
CA HIS A 211 16.37 11.74 -9.15
C HIS A 211 15.51 12.54 -10.14
N GLN A 212 15.88 12.51 -11.43
CA GLN A 212 15.04 12.91 -12.58
C GLN A 212 14.01 11.80 -12.92
N GLY A 213 13.14 11.45 -11.98
CA GLY A 213 11.99 10.53 -12.16
C GLY A 213 10.64 11.27 -12.10
N PRO A 214 9.48 10.58 -12.22
CA PRO A 214 8.17 11.18 -12.54
C PRO A 214 7.62 12.07 -11.42
N LEU A 215 8.17 13.28 -11.34
CA LEU A 215 7.86 14.36 -10.39
C LEU A 215 6.52 15.03 -10.69
N ASP A 216 5.96 14.82 -11.88
CA ASP A 216 4.70 15.43 -12.31
C ASP A 216 3.53 14.95 -11.45
N ALA A 217 3.51 13.68 -11.04
CA ALA A 217 2.44 13.13 -10.22
C ALA A 217 2.43 13.73 -8.79
N VAL A 218 3.60 13.83 -8.15
CA VAL A 218 3.74 14.36 -6.78
C VAL A 218 3.44 15.85 -6.73
N ALA A 219 3.91 16.60 -7.74
CA ALA A 219 3.65 18.03 -7.84
C ALA A 219 2.18 18.34 -8.22
N CYS A 220 1.59 17.57 -9.14
CA CYS A 220 0.14 17.62 -9.42
C CYS A 220 -0.69 17.36 -8.17
N LEU A 221 -0.29 16.38 -7.36
CA LEU A 221 -1.00 16.05 -6.13
C LEU A 221 -0.89 17.15 -5.07
N ALA A 222 0.31 17.72 -4.88
CA ALA A 222 0.50 18.86 -3.97
C ALA A 222 -0.39 20.03 -4.37
N CYS A 223 -0.55 20.27 -5.69
CA CYS A 223 -1.48 21.26 -6.22
C CYS A 223 -2.95 20.87 -5.96
N MET A 224 -3.35 19.63 -6.27
CA MET A 224 -4.73 19.15 -6.08
C MET A 224 -5.19 19.20 -4.62
N VAL A 225 -4.37 18.71 -3.68
CA VAL A 225 -4.69 18.72 -2.24
C VAL A 225 -4.84 20.15 -1.73
N ARG A 226 -3.98 21.07 -2.21
CA ARG A 226 -4.04 22.49 -1.86
C ARG A 226 -5.28 23.18 -2.43
N CYS A 227 -5.61 22.93 -3.70
CA CYS A 227 -6.77 23.49 -4.38
C CYS A 227 -8.10 22.98 -3.80
N ARG A 228 -8.22 21.67 -3.54
CA ARG A 228 -9.42 21.07 -2.94
C ARG A 228 -9.60 21.48 -1.47
N GLY A 229 -8.51 21.63 -0.71
CA GLY A 229 -8.55 22.20 0.64
C GLY A 229 -9.00 23.67 0.70
N ALA A 230 -8.61 24.47 -0.30
CA ALA A 230 -9.06 25.86 -0.42
C ALA A 230 -10.55 25.95 -0.80
N ALA A 231 -11.03 25.07 -1.68
CA ALA A 231 -12.44 24.97 -2.06
C ALA A 231 -13.33 24.51 -0.89
N GLY A 232 -12.89 23.53 -0.09
CA GLY A 232 -13.64 23.03 1.06
C GLY A 232 -13.67 23.96 2.28
N SER A 233 -12.71 24.89 2.39
CA SER A 233 -12.63 25.84 3.52
C SER A 233 -13.27 27.21 3.24
N GLY A 234 -14.01 27.35 2.13
CA GLY A 234 -14.67 28.61 1.76
C GLY A 234 -13.73 29.76 1.41
N ARG A 235 -12.42 29.49 1.29
CA ARG A 235 -11.38 30.50 1.00
C ARG A 235 -11.14 30.74 -0.49
N CYS A 236 -11.86 30.04 -1.37
CA CYS A 236 -11.90 30.35 -2.79
C CYS A 236 -13.02 31.36 -3.09
N SER A 237 -12.66 32.63 -3.29
CA SER A 237 -13.56 33.59 -3.93
C SER A 237 -13.92 33.05 -5.32
N ARG A 238 -15.22 33.14 -5.68
CA ARG A 238 -15.88 32.50 -6.85
C ARG A 238 -15.32 32.89 -8.25
N GLY A 239 -14.15 33.51 -8.34
CA GLY A 239 -13.44 33.82 -9.59
C GLY A 239 -11.99 33.32 -9.71
N SER A 240 -11.42 32.67 -8.68
CA SER A 240 -9.96 32.39 -8.65
C SER A 240 -9.56 30.91 -8.83
N ALA A 241 -10.52 29.98 -8.95
CA ALA A 241 -10.20 28.58 -9.24
C ALA A 241 -9.44 28.40 -10.58
N GLY A 242 -9.71 29.28 -11.56
CA GLY A 242 -8.97 29.34 -12.83
C GLY A 242 -7.67 30.16 -12.78
N GLY A 243 -7.42 30.92 -11.70
CA GLY A 243 -6.25 31.79 -11.54
C GLY A 243 -5.06 31.10 -10.88
N CYS A 244 -5.31 30.29 -9.83
CA CYS A 244 -4.25 29.53 -9.16
C CYS A 244 -3.57 28.50 -10.08
N VAL A 245 -4.30 27.97 -11.07
CA VAL A 245 -3.78 27.02 -12.06
C VAL A 245 -2.89 27.70 -13.11
N ARG A 246 -3.07 29.00 -13.39
CA ARG A 246 -2.36 29.69 -14.50
C ARG A 246 -1.01 30.30 -14.13
N GLN A 247 -0.71 30.53 -12.86
CA GLN A 247 0.51 31.24 -12.44
C GLN A 247 1.65 30.31 -11.96
N HIS A 248 1.43 29.00 -11.89
CA HIS A 248 2.46 28.05 -11.49
C HIS A 248 3.16 27.46 -12.73
N PRO A 249 4.50 27.31 -12.75
CA PRO A 249 5.24 26.75 -13.89
C PRO A 249 4.86 25.30 -14.28
N LEU A 250 3.96 24.66 -13.53
CA LEU A 250 3.42 23.32 -13.78
C LEU A 250 1.95 23.34 -14.26
N ALA A 251 1.43 24.51 -14.66
CA ALA A 251 0.08 24.70 -15.21
C ALA A 251 -0.25 23.75 -16.38
N HIS A 252 0.79 23.25 -17.07
CA HIS A 252 0.67 22.33 -18.18
C HIS A 252 0.23 20.92 -17.75
N CYS A 253 0.54 20.47 -16.53
CA CYS A 253 0.15 19.14 -16.06
C CYS A 253 -1.33 19.04 -15.63
N CYS A 254 -1.95 20.14 -15.18
CA CYS A 254 -3.37 20.16 -14.84
C CYS A 254 -4.31 20.05 -16.07
N LYS A 255 -3.82 20.33 -17.29
CA LYS A 255 -4.64 20.26 -18.52
C LYS A 255 -4.84 18.85 -19.06
N HIS A 256 -4.10 17.85 -18.57
CA HIS A 256 -4.18 16.46 -19.04
C HIS A 256 -4.86 15.49 -18.03
N VAL A 257 -5.42 16.01 -16.94
CA VAL A 257 -6.08 15.21 -15.88
C VAL A 257 -7.60 15.48 -15.80
N PHE A 258 -8.16 16.18 -16.79
CA PHE A 258 -9.61 16.29 -17.00
C PHE A 258 -9.97 15.80 -18.39
#